data_AF-A0A3M1I1P2-F1
#
_entry.id   AF-A0A3M1I1P2-F1
#
_cell.length_a   1.000
_cell.length_b   1.000
_cell.length_c   1.000
_cell.angle_alpha   90.00
_cell.angle_beta   90.00
_cell.angle_gamma   90.00
#
_symmetry.space_group_name_H-M   'P 1'
#
loop_
_entity.id
_entity.type
_entity.pdbx_description
1 polymer ?
#
loop_
_entity_poly.entity_id
_entity_poly.type
_entity_poly.pdbx_seq_one_letter_code
_entity_poly.pdbx_strand_id
1 'polypeptide(L)'
;FFILPPVFLLAGVALEAAFRRLRGPILQVALLALVLLPGVWAGVSLHPYEYIYYNRFIGGVDGAFRRFELDYWGISYREAARYVNRVAPEKASIWVAGPAHLFQTYARGDLRIYSAYEADRAPGYDYVVATTRYDLDLRTAPDAETLYRIRRGEAVLTVIKGPTALRDPEGPPKRGDDE
;
A
#
# COMPACT_ATOMS: atom_id res chain seq x y z
N PHE A 1 -1.31 -14.02 21.50
CA PHE A 1 -2.30 -15.12 21.47
C PHE A 1 -2.79 -15.26 20.04
N PHE A 2 -2.82 -16.47 19.46
CA PHE A 2 -3.19 -16.69 18.06
C PHE A 2 -4.63 -17.21 17.99
N ILE A 3 -5.59 -16.30 17.75
CA ILE A 3 -7.03 -16.61 17.79
C ILE A 3 -7.59 -17.20 16.50
N LEU A 4 -6.83 -17.21 15.40
CA LEU A 4 -7.34 -17.64 14.10
C LEU A 4 -7.77 -19.13 14.08
N PRO A 5 -7.00 -20.09 14.63
CA PRO A 5 -7.41 -21.49 14.63
C PRO A 5 -8.77 -21.74 15.31
N PRO A 6 -9.04 -21.27 16.56
CA PRO A 6 -10.34 -21.49 17.16
C PRO A 6 -11.46 -20.75 16.43
N VAL A 7 -11.22 -19.57 15.87
CA VAL A 7 -12.23 -18.84 15.07
C VAL A 7 -12.61 -19.64 13.82
N PHE A 8 -11.65 -20.22 13.11
CA PHE A 8 -11.95 -21.05 11.93
C PHE A 8 -12.71 -22.33 12.28
N LEU A 9 -12.36 -22.99 13.38
CA LEU A 9 -13.10 -24.16 13.86
C LEU A 9 -14.55 -23.80 14.20
N LEU A 10 -14.76 -22.70 14.93
CA LEU A 10 -16.11 -22.22 15.27
C LEU A 10 -16.91 -21.85 14.01
N ALA A 11 -16.30 -21.17 13.05
CA ALA A 11 -16.94 -20.83 11.78
C ALA A 11 -17.34 -22.09 10.98
N GLY A 12 -16.49 -23.10 10.95
CA GLY A 12 -16.77 -24.38 10.30
C GLY A 12 -17.95 -25.13 10.94
N VAL A 13 -17.95 -25.25 12.27
CA VAL A 13 -19.05 -25.88 13.01
C VAL A 13 -20.37 -25.12 12.82
N ALA A 14 -20.33 -23.77 12.85
CA ALA A 14 -21.51 -22.94 12.60
C ALA A 14 -22.06 -23.12 11.18
N LEU A 15 -21.17 -23.19 10.18
CA LEU A 15 -21.56 -23.43 8.79
C LEU A 15 -22.19 -24.81 8.63
N GLU A 16 -21.60 -25.85 9.23
CA GLU A 16 -22.16 -27.21 9.22
C GLU A 16 -23.56 -27.26 9.86
N ALA A 17 -23.73 -26.62 11.03
CA ALA A 17 -25.02 -26.55 11.70
C ALA A 17 -26.08 -25.84 10.84
N ALA A 18 -25.71 -24.74 10.17
CA ALA A 18 -26.59 -24.04 9.24
C ALA A 18 -26.99 -24.95 8.06
N PHE A 19 -26.04 -25.68 7.49
CA PHE A 19 -26.27 -26.64 6.41
C PHE A 19 -27.24 -27.75 6.77
N ARG A 20 -27.13 -28.31 7.99
CA ARG A 20 -28.06 -29.35 8.49
C ARG A 20 -29.46 -28.81 8.70
N ARG A 21 -29.60 -27.51 9.00
CA ARG A 21 -30.89 -26.86 9.24
C ARG A 21 -31.59 -26.39 7.96
N LEU A 22 -30.83 -25.95 6.96
CA LEU A 22 -31.33 -25.59 5.64
C LEU A 22 -31.62 -26.86 4.82
N ARG A 23 -32.90 -27.20 4.69
CA ARG A 23 -33.35 -28.34 3.88
C ARG A 23 -33.61 -27.87 2.45
N GLY A 24 -32.68 -28.19 1.54
CA GLY A 24 -32.86 -27.97 0.10
C GLY A 24 -31.55 -27.54 -0.60
N PRO A 25 -31.23 -28.12 -1.76
CA PRO A 25 -29.96 -27.85 -2.44
C PRO A 25 -29.80 -26.38 -2.85
N ILE A 26 -30.89 -25.71 -3.22
CA ILE A 26 -30.87 -24.29 -3.60
C ILE A 26 -30.43 -23.40 -2.42
N LEU A 27 -30.97 -23.63 -1.22
CA LEU A 27 -30.61 -22.84 -0.03
C LEU A 27 -29.17 -23.09 0.40
N GLN A 28 -28.69 -24.33 0.27
CA GLN A 28 -27.31 -24.68 0.55
C GLN A 28 -26.33 -24.02 -0.44
N VAL A 29 -26.65 -24.05 -1.74
CA VAL A 29 -25.87 -23.35 -2.77
C VAL A 29 -25.89 -21.84 -2.54
N ALA A 30 -27.04 -21.26 -2.19
CA ALA A 30 -27.14 -19.84 -1.87
C ALA A 30 -26.29 -19.46 -0.66
N LEU A 31 -26.24 -20.30 0.38
CA LEU A 31 -25.37 -20.10 1.54
C LEU A 31 -23.89 -20.16 1.16
N LEU A 32 -23.46 -21.14 0.35
CA LEU A 32 -22.09 -21.20 -0.15
C LEU A 32 -21.72 -19.99 -0.97
N ALA A 33 -22.61 -19.59 -1.88
CA ALA A 33 -22.43 -18.40 -2.69
C ALA A 33 -22.27 -17.16 -1.81
N LEU A 34 -23.12 -16.99 -0.80
CA LEU A 34 -23.04 -15.87 0.15
C LEU A 34 -21.69 -15.81 0.88
N VAL A 35 -21.13 -16.96 1.26
CA VAL A 35 -19.85 -17.05 1.98
C VAL A 35 -18.65 -16.85 1.03
N LEU A 36 -18.69 -17.43 -0.17
CA LEU A 36 -17.53 -17.49 -1.06
C LEU A 36 -17.45 -16.29 -2.02
N LEU A 37 -18.58 -15.78 -2.52
CA LEU A 37 -18.61 -14.73 -3.53
C LEU A 37 -17.82 -13.47 -3.15
N PRO A 38 -17.85 -12.96 -1.90
CA PRO A 38 -17.06 -11.79 -1.54
C PRO A 38 -15.55 -12.00 -1.73
N GLY A 39 -15.05 -13.18 -1.36
CA GLY A 39 -13.64 -13.53 -1.51
C GLY A 39 -13.23 -13.76 -2.96
N VAL A 40 -14.07 -14.45 -3.74
CA VAL A 40 -13.83 -14.64 -5.18
C VAL A 40 -13.84 -13.31 -5.93
N TRP A 41 -14.83 -12.46 -5.64
CA TRP A 41 -14.91 -11.12 -6.22
C TRP A 41 -13.69 -10.28 -5.85
N ALA A 42 -13.25 -10.31 -4.59
CA ALA A 42 -12.04 -9.62 -4.16
C ALA A 42 -10.79 -10.12 -4.89
N GLY A 43 -10.64 -11.43 -5.03
CA GLY A 43 -9.51 -12.03 -5.75
C GLY A 43 -9.42 -11.54 -7.19
N VAL A 44 -10.54 -11.51 -7.92
CA VAL A 44 -10.56 -11.03 -9.31
C VAL A 44 -10.40 -9.51 -9.38
N SER A 45 -11.13 -8.74 -8.56
CA SER A 45 -11.15 -7.28 -8.65
C SER A 45 -9.88 -6.61 -8.14
N LEU A 46 -9.15 -7.25 -7.22
CA LEU A 46 -7.92 -6.70 -6.67
C LEU A 46 -6.66 -7.18 -7.38
N HIS A 47 -6.71 -8.22 -8.22
CA HIS A 47 -5.53 -8.77 -8.88
C HIS A 47 -4.62 -7.68 -9.50
N PRO A 48 -3.30 -7.64 -9.21
CA PRO A 48 -2.51 -8.58 -8.40
C PRO A 48 -2.30 -8.16 -6.92
N TYR A 49 -3.28 -7.48 -6.31
CA TYR A 49 -3.28 -6.90 -4.96
C TYR A 49 -4.29 -7.58 -4.02
N GLU A 50 -4.55 -8.87 -4.21
CA GLU A 50 -5.53 -9.63 -3.43
C GLU A 50 -5.28 -9.53 -1.91
N TYR A 51 -4.02 -9.37 -1.51
CA TYR A 51 -3.61 -9.31 -0.11
C TYR A 51 -4.05 -8.04 0.63
N ILE A 52 -4.39 -6.96 -0.09
CA ILE A 52 -4.91 -5.73 0.55
C ILE A 52 -6.41 -5.82 0.82
N TYR A 53 -7.02 -6.99 0.65
CA TYR A 53 -8.45 -7.19 0.87
C TYR A 53 -8.88 -6.83 2.29
N TYR A 54 -9.91 -6.00 2.37
CA TYR A 54 -10.70 -5.78 3.58
C TYR A 54 -12.16 -6.14 3.30
N ASN A 55 -12.85 -6.64 4.33
CA ASN A 55 -14.24 -7.07 4.20
C ASN A 55 -15.19 -5.89 3.89
N ARG A 56 -16.37 -6.19 3.33
CA ARG A 56 -17.33 -5.15 2.96
C ARG A 56 -17.97 -4.43 4.14
N PHE A 57 -17.94 -4.99 5.36
CA PHE A 57 -18.46 -4.32 6.56
C PHE A 57 -17.68 -3.06 6.92
N ILE A 58 -16.38 -3.01 6.60
CA ILE A 58 -15.57 -1.80 6.79
C ILE A 58 -15.56 -0.87 5.57
N GLY A 59 -16.27 -1.23 4.50
CA GLY A 59 -16.26 -0.51 3.22
C GLY A 59 -15.26 -1.05 2.20
N GLY A 60 -14.66 -2.22 2.43
CA GLY A 60 -13.62 -2.77 1.55
C GLY A 60 -12.31 -2.01 1.65
N VAL A 61 -11.52 -2.04 0.57
CA VAL A 61 -10.21 -1.37 0.50
C VAL A 61 -10.35 0.14 0.73
N ASP A 62 -11.33 0.78 0.11
CA ASP A 62 -11.57 2.23 0.27
C ASP A 62 -11.94 2.59 1.71
N GLY A 63 -12.78 1.78 2.35
CA GLY A 63 -13.15 2.01 3.74
C GLY A 63 -12.04 1.65 4.76
N ALA A 64 -11.03 0.90 4.35
CA ALA A 64 -9.83 0.61 5.14
C ALA A 64 -8.69 1.62 4.91
N PHE A 65 -8.71 2.35 3.80
CA PHE A 65 -7.71 3.37 3.47
C PHE A 65 -7.58 4.40 4.62
N ARG A 66 -6.33 4.68 5.02
CA ARG A 66 -5.95 5.56 6.15
C ARG A 66 -6.40 5.11 7.54
N ARG A 67 -7.15 4.01 7.67
CA ARG A 67 -7.53 3.42 8.95
C ARG A 67 -6.68 2.19 9.27
N PHE A 68 -6.20 1.52 8.23
CA PHE A 68 -5.31 0.38 8.29
C PHE A 68 -4.22 0.50 7.24
N GLU A 69 -3.17 -0.29 7.45
CA GLU A 69 -2.07 -0.44 6.51
C GLU A 69 -2.52 -1.33 5.34
N LEU A 70 -2.52 -0.78 4.10
CA LEU A 70 -2.93 -1.53 2.90
C LEU A 70 -1.74 -2.23 2.24
N ASP A 71 -0.85 -1.48 1.58
CA ASP A 71 0.25 -2.05 0.77
C ASP A 71 1.51 -2.32 1.61
N TYR A 72 1.38 -3.13 2.66
CA TYR A 72 2.46 -3.42 3.61
C TYR A 72 3.73 -4.00 2.95
N TRP A 73 3.55 -4.87 1.93
CA TRP A 73 4.64 -5.50 1.19
C TRP A 73 5.17 -4.65 0.04
N GLY A 74 4.63 -3.45 -0.18
CA GLY A 74 5.11 -2.49 -1.17
C GLY A 74 5.05 -3.00 -2.61
N ILE A 75 4.06 -3.85 -2.95
CA ILE A 75 3.99 -4.41 -4.31
C ILE A 75 3.69 -3.32 -5.35
N SER A 76 3.07 -2.21 -4.93
CA SER A 76 2.87 -1.03 -5.78
C SER A 76 4.16 -0.42 -6.30
N TYR A 77 5.31 -0.67 -5.67
CA TYR A 77 6.59 -0.21 -6.18
C TYR A 77 6.97 -0.81 -7.52
N ARG A 78 6.44 -1.97 -7.89
CA ARG A 78 6.60 -2.49 -9.26
C ARG A 78 5.95 -1.58 -10.29
N GLU A 79 4.74 -1.09 -10.01
CA GLU A 79 4.05 -0.12 -10.87
C GLU A 79 4.74 1.25 -10.82
N ALA A 80 5.22 1.68 -9.65
CA ALA A 80 5.95 2.94 -9.49
C ALA A 80 7.25 2.94 -10.30
N ALA A 81 8.05 1.89 -10.20
CA ALA A 81 9.30 1.75 -10.94
C ALA A 81 9.04 1.71 -12.45
N ARG A 82 8.01 1.00 -12.92
CA ARG A 82 7.62 1.02 -14.34
C ARG A 82 7.25 2.41 -14.84
N TYR A 83 6.55 3.19 -14.02
CA TYR A 83 6.23 4.57 -14.34
C TYR A 83 7.51 5.41 -14.44
N VAL A 84 8.34 5.40 -13.39
CA VAL A 84 9.59 6.19 -13.33
C VAL A 84 10.56 5.80 -14.46
N ASN A 85 10.75 4.50 -14.73
CA ASN A 85 11.63 4.02 -15.81
C ASN A 85 11.26 4.59 -17.18
N ARG A 86 9.98 4.88 -17.41
CA ARG A 86 9.46 5.40 -18.68
C ARG A 86 9.58 6.92 -18.80
N VAL A 87 9.47 7.65 -17.70
CA VAL A 87 9.37 9.13 -17.72
C VAL A 87 10.65 9.84 -17.25
N ALA A 88 11.48 9.18 -16.45
CA ALA A 88 12.67 9.81 -15.87
C ALA A 88 13.81 9.92 -16.91
N PRO A 89 14.51 11.07 -16.96
CA PRO A 89 15.72 11.21 -17.77
C PRO A 89 16.84 10.30 -17.26
N GLU A 90 17.85 10.04 -18.08
CA GLU A 90 19.00 9.22 -17.68
C GLU A 90 19.64 9.75 -16.39
N LYS A 91 20.01 8.84 -15.49
CA LYS A 91 20.69 9.16 -14.23
C LYS A 91 19.91 10.07 -13.27
N ALA A 92 18.58 10.15 -13.43
CA ALA A 92 17.71 10.88 -12.51
C ALA A 92 17.87 10.41 -11.06
N SER A 93 17.78 11.36 -10.14
CA SER A 93 17.83 11.16 -8.69
C SER A 93 16.42 10.93 -8.15
N ILE A 94 16.21 9.76 -7.56
CA ILE A 94 14.91 9.30 -7.07
C ILE A 94 14.98 9.12 -5.56
N TRP A 95 14.17 9.88 -4.83
CA TRP A 95 14.00 9.65 -3.39
C TRP A 95 12.86 8.66 -3.17
N VAL A 96 13.15 7.53 -2.52
CA VAL A 96 12.13 6.54 -2.16
C VAL A 96 11.84 6.62 -0.66
N ALA A 97 10.72 7.25 -0.33
CA ALA A 97 10.19 7.31 1.02
C ALA A 97 9.47 6.00 1.36
N GLY A 98 10.26 5.04 1.87
CA GLY A 98 9.85 3.71 2.27
C GLY A 98 10.99 2.70 2.04
N PRO A 99 10.69 1.39 1.93
CA PRO A 99 11.71 0.36 1.70
C PRO A 99 12.26 0.43 0.26
N ALA A 100 13.27 1.27 0.04
CA ALA A 100 13.82 1.58 -1.29
C ALA A 100 14.29 0.37 -2.10
N HIS A 101 14.78 -0.68 -1.44
CA HIS A 101 15.21 -1.93 -2.08
C HIS A 101 14.09 -2.62 -2.87
N LEU A 102 12.83 -2.49 -2.43
CA LEU A 102 11.68 -3.05 -3.15
C LEU A 102 11.40 -2.32 -4.47
N PHE A 103 11.60 -0.99 -4.49
CA PHE A 103 11.51 -0.19 -5.71
C PHE A 103 12.69 -0.49 -6.65
N GLN A 104 13.91 -0.54 -6.10
CA GLN A 104 15.13 -0.79 -6.85
C GLN A 104 15.12 -2.11 -7.61
N THR A 105 14.44 -3.14 -7.09
CA THR A 105 14.25 -4.44 -7.75
C THR A 105 13.66 -4.32 -9.17
N TYR A 106 12.87 -3.27 -9.43
CA TYR A 106 12.18 -3.06 -10.71
C TYR A 106 12.65 -1.81 -11.46
N ALA A 107 13.51 -0.99 -10.85
CA ALA A 107 14.03 0.22 -11.44
C ALA A 107 15.17 -0.09 -12.42
N ARG A 108 15.32 0.73 -13.47
CA ARG A 108 16.46 0.63 -14.39
C ARG A 108 17.77 1.07 -13.68
N GLY A 109 18.88 0.45 -14.06
CA GLY A 109 20.14 0.54 -13.32
C GLY A 109 20.89 1.88 -13.38
N ASP A 110 20.54 2.80 -14.28
CA ASP A 110 21.15 4.12 -14.35
C ASP A 110 20.61 5.10 -13.29
N LEU A 111 19.42 4.84 -12.73
CA LEU A 111 18.78 5.73 -11.77
C LEU A 111 19.56 5.78 -10.45
N ARG A 112 19.69 6.98 -9.89
CA ARG A 112 20.30 7.19 -8.57
C ARG A 112 19.20 7.12 -7.51
N ILE A 113 19.08 5.97 -6.86
CA ILE A 113 18.00 5.71 -5.89
C ILE A 113 18.52 5.98 -4.49
N TYR A 114 17.81 6.83 -3.74
CA TYR A 114 18.13 7.22 -2.38
C TYR A 114 17.03 6.73 -1.45
N SER A 115 17.41 6.06 -0.37
CA SER A 115 16.45 5.59 0.63
C SER A 115 15.93 6.72 1.52
N ALA A 116 14.91 6.41 2.33
CA ALA A 116 14.38 7.35 3.33
C ALA A 116 15.44 7.89 4.30
N TYR A 117 16.52 7.13 4.56
CA TYR A 117 17.62 7.52 5.45
C TYR A 117 18.73 8.31 4.75
N GLU A 118 18.63 8.44 3.43
CA GLU A 118 19.63 9.09 2.58
C GLU A 118 19.07 10.36 1.93
N ALA A 119 17.95 10.87 2.46
CA ALA A 119 17.25 12.03 1.93
C ALA A 119 18.20 13.23 1.79
N ASP A 120 19.18 13.43 2.67
CA ASP A 120 20.09 14.58 2.64
C ASP A 120 21.32 14.40 1.72
N ARG A 121 21.43 13.28 0.99
CA ARG A 121 22.61 12.99 0.14
C ARG A 121 22.59 13.65 -1.24
N ALA A 122 21.52 14.34 -1.60
CA ALA A 122 21.41 15.07 -2.85
C ALA A 122 20.78 16.45 -2.61
N PRO A 123 21.20 17.51 -3.33
CA PRO A 123 20.61 18.84 -3.17
C PRO A 123 19.13 18.92 -3.58
N GLY A 124 18.66 17.94 -4.35
CA GLY A 124 17.28 17.81 -4.79
C GLY A 124 17.07 16.49 -5.53
N TYR A 125 15.81 16.19 -5.80
CA TYR A 125 15.37 14.95 -6.44
C TYR A 125 14.50 15.27 -7.65
N ASP A 126 14.69 14.52 -8.73
CA ASP A 126 13.88 14.62 -9.94
C ASP A 126 12.48 14.01 -9.71
N TYR A 127 12.41 12.96 -8.90
CA TYR A 127 11.18 12.32 -8.50
C TYR A 127 11.23 11.84 -7.05
N VAL A 128 10.07 11.83 -6.41
CA VAL A 128 9.87 11.23 -5.09
C VAL A 128 8.84 10.11 -5.21
N VAL A 129 9.20 8.91 -4.77
CA VAL A 129 8.29 7.76 -4.68
C VAL A 129 7.96 7.55 -3.21
N ALA A 130 6.69 7.74 -2.85
CA ALA A 130 6.25 7.67 -1.46
C ALA A 130 5.05 6.72 -1.33
N THR A 131 5.19 5.70 -0.49
CA THR A 131 4.08 4.81 -0.12
C THR A 131 3.12 5.53 0.84
N THR A 132 1.87 5.06 0.92
CA THR A 132 0.93 5.55 1.94
C THR A 132 1.19 4.98 3.33
N ARG A 133 2.09 4.01 3.46
CA ARG A 133 2.53 3.48 4.77
C ARG A 133 3.00 4.61 5.66
N TYR A 134 2.48 4.67 6.90
CA TYR A 134 2.74 5.75 7.86
C TYR A 134 2.47 7.17 7.33
N ASP A 135 1.59 7.30 6.32
CA ASP A 135 1.28 8.54 5.62
C ASP A 135 2.49 9.23 4.97
N LEU A 136 3.49 8.46 4.52
CA LEU A 136 4.67 9.01 3.87
C LEU A 136 4.33 9.79 2.60
N ASP A 137 3.34 9.37 1.83
CA ASP A 137 2.83 10.11 0.68
C ASP A 137 2.34 11.54 1.01
N LEU A 138 1.90 11.78 2.25
CA LEU A 138 1.49 13.11 2.72
C LEU A 138 2.66 13.88 3.33
N ARG A 139 3.54 13.19 4.08
CA ARG A 139 4.62 13.82 4.86
C ARG A 139 5.89 14.10 4.07
N THR A 140 6.16 13.29 3.06
CA THR A 140 7.37 13.35 2.24
C THR A 140 7.15 14.31 1.08
N ALA A 141 7.93 15.39 0.99
CA ALA A 141 7.79 16.43 -0.04
C ALA A 141 6.31 16.87 -0.21
N PRO A 142 5.69 17.43 0.84
CA PRO A 142 4.26 17.78 0.82
C PRO A 142 3.91 18.81 -0.26
N ASP A 143 4.84 19.71 -0.54
CA ASP A 143 4.67 20.80 -1.52
C ASP A 143 4.89 20.34 -2.97
N ALA A 144 5.43 19.13 -3.18
CA ALA A 144 5.72 18.62 -4.52
C ALA A 144 4.44 18.11 -5.21
N GLU A 145 4.28 18.48 -6.49
CA GLU A 145 3.16 18.03 -7.31
C GLU A 145 3.12 16.51 -7.41
N THR A 146 1.94 15.91 -7.21
CA THR A 146 1.75 14.47 -7.42
C THR A 146 1.50 14.18 -8.89
N LEU A 147 2.52 13.65 -9.57
CA LEU A 147 2.49 13.33 -11.01
C LEU A 147 1.75 12.03 -11.31
N TYR A 148 1.79 11.05 -10.39
CA TYR A 148 1.12 9.77 -10.59
C TYR A 148 0.67 9.15 -9.26
N ARG A 149 -0.49 8.48 -9.28
CA ARG A 149 -1.06 7.77 -8.13
C ARG A 149 -1.37 6.33 -8.50
N ILE A 150 -0.81 5.41 -7.75
CA ILE A 150 -1.14 3.99 -7.85
C ILE A 150 -2.24 3.71 -6.84
N ARG A 151 -3.41 3.27 -7.32
CA ARG A 151 -4.63 3.14 -6.53
C ARG A 151 -5.35 1.82 -6.75
N ARG A 152 -6.16 1.41 -5.78
CA ARG A 152 -7.15 0.35 -5.88
C ARG A 152 -8.48 0.91 -5.38
N GLY A 153 -9.40 1.18 -6.31
CA GLY A 153 -10.54 2.05 -6.03
C GLY A 153 -10.07 3.49 -5.82
N GLU A 154 -10.52 4.09 -4.72
CA GLU A 154 -10.11 5.40 -4.22
C GLU A 154 -8.88 5.32 -3.30
N ALA A 155 -8.55 4.12 -2.80
CA ALA A 155 -7.39 3.92 -1.94
C ALA A 155 -6.08 4.09 -2.72
N VAL A 156 -5.28 5.08 -2.32
CA VAL A 156 -3.92 5.30 -2.83
C VAL A 156 -2.96 4.35 -2.10
N LEU A 157 -2.02 3.75 -2.82
CA LEU A 157 -1.01 2.84 -2.26
C LEU A 157 0.41 3.45 -2.31
N THR A 158 0.73 4.09 -3.43
CA THR A 158 1.98 4.82 -3.65
C THR A 158 1.74 6.00 -4.57
N VAL A 159 2.43 7.10 -4.32
CA VAL A 159 2.47 8.28 -5.19
C VAL A 159 3.86 8.46 -5.77
N ILE A 160 3.92 9.03 -6.98
CA ILE A 160 5.12 9.59 -7.57
C ILE A 160 4.92 11.09 -7.65
N LYS A 161 5.81 11.84 -7.01
CA LYS A 161 5.83 13.30 -7.04
C LYS A 161 6.95 13.80 -7.93
N GLY A 162 6.77 15.02 -8.42
CA GLY A 162 7.72 15.70 -9.28
C GLY A 162 8.93 16.23 -8.53
N PRO A 163 9.74 17.06 -9.22
CA PRO A 163 10.98 17.56 -8.68
C PRO A 163 10.78 18.32 -7.37
N THR A 164 11.67 18.08 -6.41
CA THR A 164 11.72 18.80 -5.15
C THR A 164 13.16 19.16 -4.81
N ALA A 165 13.38 20.40 -4.41
CA ALA A 165 14.58 20.73 -3.64
C ALA A 165 14.39 20.18 -2.22
N LEU A 166 15.48 19.74 -1.57
CA LEU A 166 15.43 19.64 -0.12
C LEU A 166 15.37 21.07 0.42
N ARG A 167 14.40 21.35 1.30
CA ARG A 167 14.45 22.57 2.10
C ARG A 167 15.74 22.50 2.92
N ASP A 168 16.47 23.62 2.99
CA ASP A 168 17.59 23.80 3.90
C ASP A 168 17.17 23.31 5.31
N PRO A 169 18.02 22.57 6.04
CA PRO A 169 17.65 22.06 7.35
C PRO A 169 17.64 23.22 8.34
N GLU A 170 16.54 23.98 8.40
CA GLU A 170 16.08 24.46 9.69
C GLU A 170 15.67 23.21 10.47
N GLY A 171 16.69 22.61 11.12
CA GLY A 171 16.55 21.44 11.95
C GLY A 171 15.50 21.64 13.05
N PRO A 172 15.04 20.55 13.68
CA PRO A 172 14.17 20.68 14.85
C PRO A 172 14.83 21.62 15.87
N PRO A 173 14.06 22.47 16.59
CA PRO A 173 14.63 23.36 17.59
C PRO A 173 15.48 22.50 18.52
N LYS A 174 16.76 22.88 18.68
CA LYS A 174 17.64 22.26 19.66
C LYS A 174 16.87 22.24 20.97
N ARG A 175 16.58 21.04 21.48
CA ARG A 175 16.18 20.90 22.88
C ARG A 175 17.27 21.59 23.67
N GLY A 176 16.90 22.61 24.42
CA GLY A 176 17.81 23.25 25.36
C GLY A 176 18.42 22.16 26.22
N ASP A 177 19.75 22.18 26.30
CA ASP A 177 20.46 21.51 27.35
C ASP A 177 20.07 22.22 28.65
N ASP A 178 19.08 21.66 29.36
CA ASP A 178 18.80 22.03 30.74
C ASP A 178 19.69 21.13 31.62
N GLU A 179 20.75 21.74 32.16
CA GLU A 179 21.50 21.29 33.35
C GLU A 179 20.60 21.26 34.60
#